data_AF-A0A3P9HPH6-F1
#
_entry.id   AF-A0A3P9HPH6-F1
#
_cell.length_a   1.000
_cell.length_b   1.000
_cell.length_c   1.000
_cell.angle_alpha   90.00
_cell.angle_beta   90.00
_cell.angle_gamma   90.00
#
_symmetry.space_group_name_H-M   'P 1'
#
loop_
_entity.id
_entity.type
_entity.pdbx_description
1 polymer ?
#
loop_
_entity_poly.entity_id
_entity_poly.type
_entity_poly.pdbx_seq_one_letter_code
_entity_poly.pdbx_strand_id
1 'polypeptide(L)'
;SEEAKPKLKPGFVPGLAPPKIPDGEIVDFDDIHRKRMEKDLIELQSLIESHFEKRKKEEEELISLTDRIEKRRSERAEQMKIRAESERKRQNKQAEEKARKEEEEAKKKANDDARKKMILSNLTFTGYKTKKPTEREKKKKILNDRRKELNVEHMKEDQLREKAKELWDWIRQLEAEKYELQSKQTKQKYEVKSTEKSV
;
A
#
# COMPACT_ATOMS: atom_id res chain seq x y z
N SER A 1 -82.12 34.92 64.60
CA SER A 1 -83.36 34.49 65.26
C SER A 1 -83.68 33.08 64.83
N GLU A 2 -83.93 32.28 65.85
CA GLU A 2 -84.30 30.88 65.94
C GLU A 2 -85.69 30.63 65.33
N GLU A 3 -85.92 29.47 64.70
CA GLU A 3 -87.16 28.69 64.92
C GLU A 3 -87.11 27.31 64.24
N ALA A 4 -87.88 26.38 64.79
CA ALA A 4 -87.62 24.96 64.86
C ALA A 4 -88.28 24.11 63.74
N LYS A 5 -87.70 22.92 63.51
CA LYS A 5 -88.27 21.81 62.73
C LYS A 5 -89.60 21.30 63.31
N PRO A 6 -90.41 20.61 62.50
CA PRO A 6 -91.08 19.39 62.93
C PRO A 6 -90.52 18.15 62.24
N LYS A 7 -90.36 17.07 63.03
CA LYS A 7 -89.95 15.73 62.62
C LYS A 7 -91.20 14.94 62.17
N LEU A 8 -91.13 14.24 61.04
CA LEU A 8 -92.05 13.15 60.70
C LEU A 8 -91.24 11.89 60.35
N LYS A 9 -91.66 10.76 60.91
CA LYS A 9 -91.01 9.44 60.95
C LYS A 9 -91.15 8.67 59.61
N PRO A 10 -90.35 7.60 59.40
CA PRO A 10 -89.97 7.11 58.06
C PRO A 10 -91.07 6.24 57.43
N GLY A 11 -91.39 6.52 56.17
CA GLY A 11 -92.25 5.68 55.34
C GLY A 11 -91.55 4.36 55.02
N PHE A 12 -92.05 3.28 55.60
CA PHE A 12 -91.79 1.90 55.21
C PHE A 12 -92.34 1.67 53.80
N VAL A 13 -91.48 1.44 52.82
CA VAL A 13 -91.86 0.95 51.48
C VAL A 13 -91.81 -0.59 51.48
N PRO A 14 -92.95 -1.30 51.43
CA PRO A 14 -92.97 -2.75 51.28
C PRO A 14 -92.88 -3.10 49.79
N GLY A 15 -91.83 -3.82 49.38
CA GLY A 15 -91.78 -4.32 48.00
C GLY A 15 -90.43 -4.72 47.40
N LEU A 16 -89.36 -4.88 48.18
CA LEU A 16 -88.09 -5.43 47.67
C LEU A 16 -88.03 -6.93 47.96
N ALA A 17 -88.65 -7.72 47.07
CA ALA A 17 -88.30 -9.12 46.95
C ALA A 17 -86.81 -9.20 46.55
N PRO A 18 -85.97 -10.00 47.23
CA PRO A 18 -84.58 -10.19 46.83
C PRO A 18 -84.54 -10.68 45.38
N PRO A 19 -83.77 -10.05 44.48
CA PRO A 19 -83.61 -10.55 43.13
C PRO A 19 -83.10 -11.99 43.22
N LYS A 20 -83.85 -12.92 42.62
CA LYS A 20 -83.48 -14.32 42.48
C LYS A 20 -82.14 -14.34 41.73
N ILE A 21 -81.08 -14.70 42.45
CA ILE A 21 -79.77 -14.98 41.87
C ILE A 21 -80.04 -16.09 40.83
N PRO A 22 -79.69 -15.91 39.54
CA PRO A 22 -79.83 -16.96 38.55
C PRO A 22 -79.07 -18.20 39.02
N ASP A 23 -79.74 -19.35 38.99
CA ASP A 23 -79.14 -20.65 39.32
C ASP A 23 -77.86 -20.84 38.54
N GLY A 24 -76.83 -21.26 39.27
CA GLY A 24 -75.43 -21.20 38.86
C GLY A 24 -75.16 -21.77 37.48
N GLU A 25 -74.63 -20.90 36.62
CA GLU A 25 -73.64 -21.33 35.65
C GLU A 25 -72.46 -21.85 36.47
N ILE A 26 -72.33 -23.18 36.55
CA ILE A 26 -71.23 -23.84 37.26
C ILE A 26 -69.96 -23.30 36.62
N VAL A 27 -69.24 -22.46 37.35
CA VAL A 27 -67.96 -21.91 36.92
C VAL A 27 -67.02 -23.10 36.71
N ASP A 28 -66.79 -23.47 35.45
CA ASP A 28 -65.86 -24.52 35.08
C ASP A 28 -64.43 -23.99 35.33
N PHE A 29 -63.86 -24.37 36.47
CA PHE A 29 -62.51 -23.99 36.85
C PHE A 29 -61.46 -24.52 35.86
N ASP A 30 -61.75 -25.63 35.17
CA ASP A 30 -60.87 -26.15 34.12
C ASP A 30 -60.94 -25.26 32.87
N ASP A 31 -62.11 -24.69 32.55
CA ASP A 31 -62.27 -23.72 31.47
C ASP A 31 -61.49 -22.42 31.72
N ILE A 32 -61.54 -21.92 32.96
CA ILE A 32 -60.75 -20.74 33.36
C ILE A 32 -59.25 -21.02 33.21
N HIS A 33 -58.77 -22.19 33.67
CA HIS A 33 -57.36 -22.56 33.53
C HIS A 33 -56.94 -22.72 32.07
N ARG A 34 -57.76 -23.38 31.24
CA ARG A 34 -57.49 -23.51 29.79
C ARG A 34 -57.40 -22.15 29.11
N LYS A 35 -58.39 -21.27 29.31
CA LYS A 35 -58.41 -19.91 28.72
C LYS A 35 -57.24 -19.06 29.19
N ARG A 36 -56.83 -19.19 30.46
CA ARG A 36 -55.63 -18.52 30.97
C ARG A 36 -54.39 -19.01 30.24
N MET A 37 -54.23 -20.33 30.09
CA MET A 37 -53.06 -20.90 29.44
C MET A 37 -53.00 -20.57 27.95
N GLU A 38 -54.14 -20.57 27.27
CA GLU A 38 -54.26 -20.15 25.88
C GLU A 38 -53.87 -18.67 25.72
N LYS A 39 -54.35 -17.79 26.60
CA LYS A 39 -53.97 -16.36 26.60
C LYS A 39 -52.48 -16.20 26.83
N ASP A 40 -51.92 -16.84 27.85
CA ASP A 40 -50.49 -16.73 28.19
C ASP A 40 -49.61 -17.23 27.03
N LEU A 41 -50.05 -18.29 26.33
CA LEU A 41 -49.37 -18.83 25.15
C LEU A 41 -49.43 -17.86 23.96
N ILE A 42 -50.57 -17.24 23.70
CA ILE A 42 -50.73 -16.23 22.65
C ILE A 42 -49.88 -14.98 22.97
N GLU A 43 -49.89 -14.53 24.22
CA GLU A 43 -49.09 -13.37 24.66
C GLU A 43 -47.60 -13.65 24.53
N LEU A 44 -47.16 -14.86 24.91
CA LEU A 44 -45.77 -15.29 24.72
C LEU A 44 -45.39 -15.34 23.24
N GLN A 45 -46.22 -15.90 22.37
CA GLN A 45 -45.99 -15.93 20.92
C GLN A 45 -45.88 -14.51 20.34
N SER A 46 -46.78 -13.60 20.74
CA SER A 46 -46.76 -12.21 20.29
C SER A 46 -45.50 -11.47 20.77
N LEU A 47 -45.05 -11.71 22.00
CA LEU A 47 -43.82 -11.13 22.54
C LEU A 47 -42.58 -11.63 21.79
N ILE A 48 -42.54 -12.94 21.51
CA ILE A 48 -41.48 -13.57 20.72
C ILE A 48 -41.42 -12.95 19.32
N GLU A 49 -42.55 -12.90 18.61
CA GLU A 49 -42.62 -12.35 17.26
C GLU A 49 -42.23 -10.86 17.24
N SER A 50 -42.74 -10.07 18.19
CA SER A 50 -42.39 -8.65 18.33
C SER A 50 -40.89 -8.45 18.55
N HIS A 51 -40.26 -9.29 19.40
CA HIS A 51 -38.83 -9.21 19.66
C HIS A 51 -38.01 -9.53 18.41
N PHE A 52 -38.34 -10.61 17.70
CA PHE A 52 -37.62 -10.99 16.48
C PHE A 52 -37.79 -9.98 15.36
N GLU A 53 -39.00 -9.47 15.13
CA GLU A 53 -39.26 -8.45 14.11
C GLU A 53 -38.54 -7.13 14.41
N LYS A 54 -38.54 -6.68 15.67
CA LYS A 54 -37.78 -5.48 16.07
C LYS A 54 -36.29 -5.66 15.83
N ARG A 55 -35.73 -6.78 16.33
CA ARG A 55 -34.30 -7.07 16.18
C ARG A 55 -33.89 -7.19 14.72
N LYS A 56 -34.69 -7.86 13.90
CA LYS A 56 -34.42 -8.00 12.46
C LYS A 56 -34.38 -6.65 11.77
N LYS A 57 -35.34 -5.76 12.04
CA LYS A 57 -35.36 -4.40 11.49
C LYS A 57 -34.15 -3.59 11.94
N GLU A 58 -33.80 -3.64 13.22
CA GLU A 58 -32.62 -2.96 13.75
C GLU A 58 -31.32 -3.48 13.12
N GLU A 59 -31.18 -4.80 12.94
CA GLU A 59 -30.03 -5.43 12.29
C GLU A 59 -29.93 -5.03 10.81
N GLU A 60 -31.04 -5.03 10.06
CA GLU A 60 -31.09 -4.57 8.67
C GLU A 60 -30.71 -3.08 8.52
N GLU A 61 -31.20 -2.22 9.42
CA GLU A 61 -30.83 -0.80 9.46
C GLU A 61 -29.34 -0.60 9.78
N LEU A 62 -28.81 -1.37 10.73
CA LEU A 62 -27.40 -1.30 11.11
C LEU A 62 -26.47 -1.78 9.99
N ILE A 63 -26.84 -2.85 9.30
CA ILE A 63 -26.10 -3.35 8.12
C ILE A 63 -26.10 -2.29 7.02
N SER A 64 -27.27 -1.76 6.65
CA SER A 64 -27.40 -0.72 5.63
C SER A 64 -26.57 0.53 5.95
N LEU A 65 -26.57 0.96 7.23
CA LEU A 65 -25.76 2.08 7.68
C LEU A 65 -24.26 1.79 7.58
N THR A 66 -23.86 0.59 7.99
CA THR A 66 -22.45 0.14 7.95
C THR A 66 -21.93 0.09 6.52
N ASP A 67 -22.69 -0.51 5.61
CA ASP A 67 -22.36 -0.59 4.18
C ASP A 67 -22.19 0.81 3.57
N ARG A 68 -23.07 1.75 3.92
CA ARG A 68 -22.98 3.13 3.44
C ARG A 68 -21.74 3.85 3.99
N ILE A 69 -21.38 3.61 5.25
CA ILE A 69 -20.16 4.16 5.85
C ILE A 69 -18.93 3.56 5.19
N GLU A 70 -18.91 2.26 4.98
CA GLU A 70 -17.81 1.55 4.33
C GLU A 70 -17.61 2.04 2.89
N LYS A 71 -18.69 2.16 2.11
CA LYS A 71 -18.66 2.75 0.76
C LYS A 71 -18.08 4.16 0.76
N ARG A 72 -18.50 5.03 1.70
CA ARG A 72 -17.91 6.39 1.81
C ARG A 72 -16.45 6.38 2.24
N ARG A 73 -16.00 5.37 2.97
CA ARG A 73 -14.59 5.22 3.36
C ARG A 73 -13.76 4.76 2.16
N SER A 74 -14.25 3.78 1.40
CA SER A 74 -13.57 3.29 0.19
C SER A 74 -13.48 4.39 -0.87
N GLU A 75 -14.55 5.13 -1.14
CA GLU A 75 -14.55 6.28 -2.06
C GLU A 75 -13.52 7.35 -1.65
N ARG A 76 -13.42 7.68 -0.35
CA ARG A 76 -12.40 8.62 0.15
C ARG A 76 -10.99 8.08 0.00
N ALA A 77 -10.78 6.79 0.29
CA ALA A 77 -9.48 6.15 0.13
C ALA A 77 -9.04 6.14 -1.35
N GLU A 78 -9.98 5.89 -2.27
CA GLU A 78 -9.73 5.95 -3.70
C GLU A 78 -9.42 7.37 -4.18
N GLN A 79 -10.18 8.38 -3.74
CA GLN A 79 -9.86 9.78 -4.03
C GLN A 79 -8.47 10.18 -3.53
N MET A 80 -8.06 9.72 -2.34
CA MET A 80 -6.70 9.96 -1.83
C MET A 80 -5.64 9.27 -2.69
N LYS A 81 -5.88 8.03 -3.14
CA LYS A 81 -4.96 7.32 -4.06
C LYS A 81 -4.80 8.06 -5.38
N ILE A 82 -5.90 8.50 -6.00
CA ILE A 82 -5.87 9.25 -7.26
C ILE A 82 -5.11 10.57 -7.11
N ARG A 83 -5.31 11.30 -6.00
CA ARG A 83 -4.56 12.52 -5.70
C ARG A 83 -3.07 12.24 -5.52
N ALA A 84 -2.72 11.21 -4.75
CA ALA A 84 -1.32 10.83 -4.52
C ALA A 84 -0.63 10.39 -5.83
N GLU A 85 -1.33 9.66 -6.69
CA GLU A 85 -0.81 9.25 -8.00
C GLU A 85 -0.63 10.43 -8.95
N SER A 86 -1.59 11.35 -8.98
CA SER A 86 -1.52 12.57 -9.79
C SER A 86 -0.35 13.46 -9.35
N GLU A 87 -0.13 13.59 -8.04
CA GLU A 87 1.00 14.35 -7.49
C GLU A 87 2.34 13.67 -7.81
N ARG A 88 2.42 12.34 -7.64
CA ARG A 88 3.61 11.56 -8.02
C ARG A 88 3.91 11.69 -9.52
N LYS A 89 2.89 11.66 -10.38
CA LYS A 89 3.06 11.84 -11.83
C LYS A 89 3.58 13.23 -12.16
N ARG A 90 3.12 14.28 -11.47
CA ARG A 90 3.61 15.65 -11.63
C ARG A 90 5.07 15.77 -11.21
N GLN A 91 5.44 15.22 -10.06
CA GLN A 91 6.82 15.20 -9.57
C GLN A 91 7.74 14.44 -10.53
N ASN A 92 7.31 13.26 -11.00
CA ASN A 92 8.06 12.48 -11.98
C ASN A 92 8.27 13.26 -13.29
N LYS A 93 7.24 13.93 -13.82
CA LYS A 93 7.36 14.74 -15.04
C LYS A 93 8.36 15.90 -14.86
N GLN A 94 8.32 16.57 -13.71
CA GLN A 94 9.28 17.64 -13.40
C GLN A 94 10.71 17.10 -13.25
N ALA A 95 10.88 15.94 -12.63
CA ALA A 95 12.18 15.28 -12.50
C ALA A 95 12.73 14.84 -13.86
N GLU A 96 11.87 14.28 -14.72
CA GLU A 96 12.24 13.86 -16.08
C GLU A 96 12.60 15.06 -16.97
N GLU A 97 11.82 16.15 -16.92
CA GLU A 97 12.14 17.37 -17.67
C GLU A 97 13.47 17.99 -17.20
N LYS A 98 13.71 18.01 -15.88
CA LYS A 98 14.98 18.46 -15.30
C LYS A 98 16.14 17.56 -15.74
N ALA A 99 15.96 16.24 -15.69
CA ALA A 99 16.96 15.28 -16.13
C ALA A 99 17.28 15.41 -17.63
N ARG A 100 16.25 15.59 -18.48
CA ARG A 100 16.45 15.82 -19.93
C ARG A 100 17.21 17.12 -20.20
N LYS A 101 16.88 18.19 -19.47
CA LYS A 101 17.59 19.48 -19.57
C LYS A 101 19.04 19.36 -19.12
N GLU A 102 19.30 18.63 -18.04
CA GLU A 102 20.65 18.36 -17.53
C GLU A 102 21.46 17.49 -18.52
N GLU A 103 20.84 16.49 -19.16
CA GLU A 103 21.47 15.66 -20.19
C GLU A 103 21.79 16.47 -21.46
N GLU A 104 20.88 17.33 -21.92
CA GLU A 104 21.12 18.24 -23.04
C GLU A 104 22.22 19.26 -22.73
N GLU A 105 22.26 19.82 -21.52
CA GLU A 105 23.30 20.75 -21.08
C GLU A 105 24.66 20.05 -20.95
N ALA A 106 24.68 18.83 -20.40
CA ALA A 106 25.89 17.99 -20.33
C ALA A 106 26.40 17.64 -21.73
N LYS A 107 25.50 17.30 -22.67
CA LYS A 107 25.86 17.01 -24.07
C LYS A 107 26.36 18.24 -24.79
N LYS A 108 25.72 19.40 -24.59
CA LYS A 108 26.18 20.68 -25.16
C LYS A 108 27.54 21.08 -24.58
N LYS A 109 27.74 20.95 -23.27
CA LYS A 109 29.03 21.21 -22.61
C LYS A 109 30.12 20.26 -23.10
N ALA A 110 29.81 18.97 -23.30
CA ALA A 110 30.75 18.01 -23.87
C ALA A 110 31.11 18.35 -25.33
N ASN A 111 30.14 18.80 -26.13
CA ASN A 111 30.37 19.23 -27.52
C ASN A 111 31.15 20.54 -27.57
N ASP A 112 30.82 21.53 -26.74
CA ASP A 112 31.57 22.79 -26.63
C ASP A 112 32.99 22.56 -26.13
N ASP A 113 33.22 21.65 -25.18
CA ASP A 113 34.56 21.24 -24.77
C ASP A 113 35.31 20.49 -25.87
N ALA A 114 34.63 19.65 -26.65
CA ALA A 114 35.23 19.00 -27.82
C ALA A 114 35.57 20.01 -28.92
N ARG A 115 34.68 20.98 -29.19
CA ARG A 115 34.87 22.05 -30.17
C ARG A 115 35.96 23.02 -29.71
N LYS A 116 36.00 23.39 -28.43
CA LYS A 116 37.10 24.15 -27.82
C LYS A 116 38.42 23.38 -27.93
N LYS A 117 38.43 22.06 -27.68
CA LYS A 117 39.61 21.22 -27.90
C LYS A 117 40.02 21.18 -29.38
N MET A 118 39.08 21.12 -30.32
CA MET A 118 39.36 21.16 -31.76
C MET A 118 39.87 22.53 -32.22
N ILE A 119 39.28 23.62 -31.74
CA ILE A 119 39.72 25.00 -32.05
C ILE A 119 41.08 25.27 -31.40
N LEU A 120 41.28 24.88 -30.14
CA LEU A 120 42.56 24.99 -29.47
C LEU A 120 43.62 24.11 -30.15
N SER A 121 43.23 22.93 -30.64
CA SER A 121 44.05 22.04 -31.49
C SER A 121 44.43 22.67 -32.82
N ASN A 122 43.52 23.38 -33.48
CA ASN A 122 43.80 24.09 -34.73
C ASN A 122 44.58 25.39 -34.50
N LEU A 123 44.37 26.10 -33.39
CA LEU A 123 45.15 27.27 -33.00
C LEU A 123 46.56 26.89 -32.52
N THR A 124 46.76 25.65 -32.07
CA THR A 124 48.09 25.08 -31.78
C THR A 124 48.80 24.53 -33.03
N PHE A 125 48.19 24.64 -34.23
CA PHE A 125 48.85 24.32 -35.50
C PHE A 125 49.94 25.34 -35.87
N THR A 126 49.95 26.52 -35.26
CA THR A 126 51.14 27.38 -35.17
C THR A 126 51.98 27.03 -33.94
N GLY A 127 52.54 25.82 -33.93
CA GLY A 127 53.78 25.53 -33.19
C GLY A 127 53.71 25.07 -31.73
N TYR A 128 52.55 24.77 -31.13
CA TYR A 128 52.52 24.31 -29.72
C TYR A 128 51.57 23.14 -29.42
N LYS A 129 52.01 21.93 -29.78
CA LYS A 129 51.72 20.66 -29.06
C LYS A 129 50.25 20.44 -28.63
N THR A 130 49.45 19.87 -29.53
CA THR A 130 48.33 19.01 -29.12
C THR A 130 48.90 17.83 -28.31
N LYS A 131 48.76 17.89 -26.97
CA LYS A 131 49.14 16.79 -26.10
C LYS A 131 48.25 15.59 -26.41
N LYS A 132 48.76 14.65 -27.21
CA LYS A 132 48.19 13.30 -27.31
C LYS A 132 48.05 12.77 -25.87
N PRO A 133 46.92 12.13 -25.51
CA PRO A 133 46.76 11.59 -24.17
C PRO A 133 47.93 10.67 -23.88
N THR A 134 48.56 10.89 -22.75
CA THR A 134 49.73 10.12 -22.33
C THR A 134 49.33 8.65 -22.20
N GLU A 135 50.29 7.73 -22.36
CA GLU A 135 50.04 6.30 -22.14
C GLU A 135 49.45 6.04 -20.73
N ARG A 136 49.80 6.89 -19.75
CA ARG A 136 49.21 6.86 -18.40
C ARG A 136 47.72 7.19 -18.40
N GLU A 137 47.30 8.21 -19.14
CA GLU A 137 45.88 8.62 -19.24
C GLU A 137 45.07 7.59 -20.01
N LYS A 138 45.60 7.04 -21.12
CA LYS A 138 44.96 5.96 -21.86
C LYS A 138 44.78 4.71 -20.98
N LYS A 139 45.83 4.30 -20.27
CA LYS A 139 45.76 3.18 -19.32
C LYS A 139 44.72 3.43 -18.23
N LYS A 140 44.69 4.62 -17.64
CA LYS A 140 43.71 4.97 -16.60
C LYS A 140 42.28 4.92 -17.15
N LYS A 141 42.05 5.43 -18.36
CA LYS A 141 40.74 5.38 -19.02
C LYS A 141 40.30 3.93 -19.23
N ILE A 142 41.14 3.10 -19.86
CA ILE A 142 40.82 1.69 -20.13
C ILE A 142 40.53 0.92 -18.83
N LEU A 143 41.31 1.15 -17.77
CA LEU A 143 41.09 0.49 -16.48
C LEU A 143 39.79 0.94 -15.81
N ASN A 144 39.43 2.23 -15.91
CA ASN A 144 38.14 2.71 -15.42
C ASN A 144 36.98 2.14 -16.24
N ASP A 145 37.08 2.09 -17.57
CA ASP A 145 36.04 1.52 -18.44
C ASP A 145 35.82 0.01 -18.14
N ARG A 146 36.87 -0.71 -17.73
CA ARG A 146 36.78 -2.11 -17.28
C ARG A 146 36.27 -2.28 -15.86
N ARG A 147 36.29 -1.23 -15.04
CA ARG A 147 35.88 -1.29 -13.63
C ARG A 147 34.35 -1.21 -13.56
N LYS A 148 33.73 -2.31 -13.14
CA LYS A 148 32.29 -2.33 -12.82
C LYS A 148 32.11 -1.92 -11.35
N GLU A 149 31.19 -1.00 -11.10
CA GLU A 149 30.81 -0.63 -9.74
C GLU A 149 30.15 -1.83 -9.04
N LEU A 150 30.51 -2.03 -7.76
CA LEU A 150 30.00 -3.14 -6.96
C LEU A 150 28.96 -2.58 -5.98
N ASN A 151 27.69 -2.86 -6.22
CA ASN A 151 26.60 -2.51 -5.30
C ASN A 151 26.16 -3.77 -4.54
N VAL A 152 26.44 -3.79 -3.23
CA VAL A 152 26.18 -4.95 -2.35
C VAL A 152 25.22 -4.64 -1.19
N GLU A 153 24.82 -3.39 -1.01
CA GLU A 153 24.06 -2.95 0.18
C GLU A 153 22.68 -3.60 0.30
N HIS A 154 22.07 -3.96 -0.84
CA HIS A 154 20.70 -4.47 -0.91
C HIS A 154 20.63 -5.94 -1.35
N MET A 155 21.75 -6.67 -1.27
CA MET A 155 21.83 -8.08 -1.70
C MET A 155 21.56 -9.03 -0.53
N LYS A 156 20.78 -10.10 -0.78
CA LYS A 156 20.56 -11.20 0.18
C LYS A 156 21.78 -12.12 0.24
N GLU A 157 21.88 -12.95 1.30
CA GLU A 157 23.02 -13.85 1.50
C GLU A 157 23.33 -14.75 0.30
N ASP A 158 22.31 -15.40 -0.28
CA ASP A 158 22.49 -16.26 -1.45
C ASP A 158 23.03 -15.48 -2.66
N GLN A 159 22.52 -14.26 -2.87
CA GLN A 159 22.97 -13.38 -3.95
C GLN A 159 24.42 -12.92 -3.72
N LEU A 160 24.82 -12.68 -2.47
CA LEU A 160 26.19 -12.33 -2.12
C LEU A 160 27.15 -13.51 -2.37
N ARG A 161 26.72 -14.76 -2.09
CA ARG A 161 27.52 -15.96 -2.38
C ARG A 161 27.73 -16.15 -3.88
N GLU A 162 26.69 -15.97 -4.69
CA GLU A 162 26.80 -16.00 -6.15
C GLU A 162 27.71 -14.88 -6.67
N LYS A 163 27.56 -13.65 -6.13
CA LYS A 163 28.39 -12.51 -6.54
C LYS A 163 29.86 -12.70 -6.18
N ALA A 164 30.16 -13.28 -5.02
CA ALA A 164 31.51 -13.62 -4.61
C ALA A 164 32.13 -14.65 -5.57
N LYS A 165 31.36 -15.66 -5.99
CA LYS A 165 31.81 -16.64 -6.98
C LYS A 165 32.10 -16.00 -8.34
N GLU A 166 31.22 -15.14 -8.83
CA GLU A 166 31.42 -14.40 -10.09
C GLU A 166 32.70 -13.56 -10.06
N LEU A 167 32.92 -12.82 -8.97
CA LEU A 167 34.13 -12.00 -8.80
C LEU A 167 35.40 -12.85 -8.72
N TRP A 168 35.33 -14.01 -8.06
CA TRP A 168 36.45 -14.95 -7.98
C TRP A 168 36.79 -15.53 -9.36
N ASP A 169 35.80 -15.98 -10.12
CA ASP A 169 35.98 -16.47 -11.49
C ASP A 169 36.57 -15.37 -12.39
N TRP A 170 36.12 -14.12 -12.25
CA TRP A 170 36.66 -12.98 -12.98
C TRP A 170 38.14 -12.71 -12.66
N ILE A 171 38.52 -12.72 -11.37
CA ILE A 171 39.93 -12.56 -10.97
C ILE A 171 40.79 -13.68 -11.56
N ARG A 172 40.32 -14.92 -11.47
CA ARG A 172 41.02 -16.09 -12.00
C ARG A 172 41.23 -15.98 -13.52
N GLN A 173 40.24 -15.51 -14.27
CA GLN A 173 40.40 -15.26 -15.71
C GLN A 173 41.48 -14.20 -15.99
N LEU A 174 41.46 -13.08 -15.26
CA LEU A 174 42.47 -12.02 -15.42
C LEU A 174 43.88 -12.49 -15.10
N GLU A 175 44.04 -13.36 -14.10
CA GLU A 175 45.32 -13.97 -13.75
C GLU A 175 45.83 -14.90 -14.86
N ALA A 176 44.95 -15.70 -15.45
CA ALA A 176 45.30 -16.56 -16.59
C ALA A 176 45.76 -15.73 -17.81
N GLU A 177 44.99 -14.70 -18.19
CA GLU A 177 45.36 -13.79 -19.29
C GLU A 177 46.71 -13.10 -19.02
N LYS A 178 46.96 -12.66 -17.79
CA LYS A 178 48.23 -12.06 -17.39
C LYS A 178 49.39 -13.06 -17.57
N TYR A 179 49.21 -14.32 -17.17
CA TYR A 179 50.23 -15.35 -17.29
C TYR A 179 50.59 -15.63 -18.76
N GLU A 180 49.59 -15.75 -19.62
CA GLU A 180 49.80 -15.93 -21.07
C GLU A 180 50.55 -14.75 -21.69
N LEU A 181 50.18 -13.51 -21.34
CA LEU A 181 50.86 -12.31 -21.81
C LEU A 181 52.32 -12.24 -21.33
N GLN A 182 52.59 -12.62 -20.08
CA GLN A 182 53.96 -12.70 -19.55
C GLN A 182 54.80 -13.76 -20.28
N SER A 183 54.22 -14.91 -20.58
CA SER A 183 54.88 -15.98 -21.35
C SER A 183 55.18 -15.51 -22.78
N LYS A 184 54.21 -14.88 -23.43
CA LYS A 184 54.38 -14.29 -24.77
C LYS A 184 55.46 -13.21 -24.79
N GLN A 185 55.46 -12.31 -23.80
CA GLN A 185 56.49 -11.27 -23.68
C GLN A 185 57.89 -11.88 -23.52
N THR A 186 58.02 -12.94 -22.73
CA THR A 186 59.30 -13.65 -22.54
C THR A 186 59.81 -14.25 -23.85
N LYS A 187 58.93 -14.90 -24.61
CA LYS A 187 59.26 -15.45 -25.94
C LYS A 187 59.68 -14.35 -26.92
N GLN A 188 58.92 -13.27 -27.01
CA GLN A 188 59.23 -12.12 -27.88
C GLN A 188 60.58 -11.49 -27.52
N LYS A 189 60.90 -11.36 -26.23
CA LYS A 189 62.23 -10.87 -25.79
C LYS A 189 63.37 -11.77 -26.26
N TYR A 190 63.15 -13.09 -26.29
CA TYR A 190 64.16 -14.03 -26.81
C TYR A 190 64.32 -13.90 -28.33
N GLU A 191 63.21 -13.86 -29.07
CA GLU A 191 63.20 -13.70 -30.54
C GLU A 191 63.93 -12.41 -30.96
N VAL A 192 63.62 -11.28 -30.33
CA VAL A 192 64.28 -9.99 -30.63
C VAL A 192 65.80 -10.08 -30.41
N LYS A 193 66.25 -10.63 -29.28
CA LYS A 193 67.68 -10.83 -28.99
C LYS A 193 68.35 -11.77 -29.98
N SER A 194 67.65 -12.78 -30.47
CA SER A 194 68.17 -13.69 -31.49
C SER A 194 68.30 -12.98 -32.83
N THR A 195 67.30 -12.19 -33.23
CA THR A 195 67.35 -11.44 -34.49
C THR A 195 68.42 -10.35 -34.48
N GLU A 196 68.63 -9.66 -33.36
CA GLU A 196 69.69 -8.67 -33.20
C GLU A 196 71.10 -9.27 -33.35
N LYS A 197 71.27 -10.57 -33.11
CA LYS A 197 72.56 -11.27 -33.30
C LYS A 197 72.76 -11.79 -34.73
N SER A 198 71.69 -11.90 -35.50
CA SER A 198 71.71 -12.41 -36.88
C SER A 198 71.73 -11.30 -37.94
N VAL A 199 71.66 -10.03 -37.51
CA VAL A 199 71.82 -8.81 -38.32
C VAL A 199 73.20 -8.23 -38.06
#